data_AF-A0A250L0Q3-F1
#
_entry.id   AF-A0A250L0Q3-F1
#
_cell.length_a   1.000
_cell.length_b   1.000
_cell.length_c   1.000
_cell.angle_alpha   90.00
_cell.angle_beta   90.00
_cell.angle_gamma   90.00
#
_symmetry.space_group_name_H-M   'P 1'
#
loop_
_entity.id
_entity.type
_entity.pdbx_description
1 polymer ?
#
loop_
_entity_poly.entity_id
_entity_poly.type
_entity_poly.pdbx_seq_one_letter_code
_entity_poly.pdbx_strand_id
1 'polypeptide(L)'
;MGTCGCGLSLADQPGRLGERRQQIEIPEPKAEVIEYRQRIVTCACGCVHRGVFPFGVTPHVSYGPRLKAYAVALVDGHFVALGRTAEILADQYGVRPSDGTIQNWVGQAAGILPKFMGYAVHDPWAPYFHFTQVTHSLCSAHLLRELRYFEEAPRGHRWPVRLREILVDGKKAVEAARAEGRSAVDTATRDRLLADYDRWVTLGLSIFPERPKAPGQKGGPK
;
A
#
# COMPACT_ATOMS: atom_id res chain seq x y z
N MET A 1 2.87 43.51 38.71
CA MET A 1 1.66 44.37 38.71
C MET A 1 2.10 45.82 38.75
N GLY A 2 1.40 46.72 38.04
CA GLY A 2 1.80 48.13 37.90
C GLY A 2 1.27 49.05 39.00
N THR A 3 1.41 50.36 38.81
CA THR A 3 0.81 51.41 39.63
C THR A 3 -0.48 51.92 39.00
N CYS A 4 -1.47 52.27 39.83
CA CYS A 4 -2.68 52.95 39.39
C CYS A 4 -2.35 54.40 38.97
N GLY A 5 -3.19 55.01 38.11
CA GLY A 5 -3.07 56.43 37.75
C GLY A 5 -3.17 57.41 38.94
N CYS A 6 -3.65 56.95 40.10
CA CYS A 6 -3.61 57.70 41.35
C CYS A 6 -2.30 57.55 42.14
N GLY A 7 -1.31 56.82 41.62
CA GLY A 7 0.00 56.62 42.24
C GLY A 7 0.10 55.43 43.22
N LEU A 8 -1.00 54.77 43.55
CA LEU A 8 -1.00 53.60 44.45
C LEU A 8 -0.48 52.33 43.76
N SER A 9 0.25 51.51 44.51
CA SER A 9 0.69 50.17 44.07
C SER A 9 -0.50 49.21 43.97
N LEU A 10 -0.57 48.45 42.88
CA LEU A 10 -1.55 47.37 42.70
C LEU A 10 -1.10 46.03 43.29
N ALA A 11 0.16 45.93 43.76
CA ALA A 11 0.72 44.66 44.26
C ALA A 11 0.02 44.15 45.52
N ASP A 12 -0.43 45.06 46.39
CA ASP A 12 -1.01 44.73 47.71
C ASP A 12 -2.53 44.98 47.79
N GLN A 13 -3.17 45.23 46.65
CA GLN A 13 -4.61 45.51 46.60
C GLN A 13 -5.40 44.19 46.48
N PRO A 14 -6.58 44.07 47.12
CA PRO A 14 -7.43 42.89 46.99
C PRO A 14 -7.95 42.74 45.54
N GLY A 15 -7.45 41.72 44.84
CA GLY A 15 -7.89 41.35 43.50
C GLY A 15 -8.99 40.28 43.52
N ARG A 16 -9.84 40.27 42.47
CA ARG A 16 -10.76 39.17 42.17
C ARG A 16 -10.33 38.50 40.87
N LEU A 17 -10.44 37.17 40.80
CA LEU A 17 -10.28 36.45 39.54
C LEU A 17 -11.34 36.93 38.54
N GLY A 18 -10.90 37.37 37.37
CA GLY A 18 -11.76 37.75 36.26
C GLY A 18 -12.22 36.56 35.42
N GLU A 19 -12.52 36.80 34.14
CA GLU A 19 -12.91 35.76 33.19
C GLU A 19 -11.77 34.76 32.95
N ARG A 20 -12.08 33.46 32.92
CA ARG A 20 -11.14 32.39 32.58
C ARG A 20 -11.32 32.00 31.12
N ARG A 21 -10.23 32.00 30.36
CA ARG A 21 -10.17 31.46 28.99
C ARG A 21 -9.08 30.39 28.90
N GLN A 22 -9.35 29.36 28.10
CA GLN A 22 -8.39 28.30 27.82
C GLN A 22 -8.17 28.23 26.32
N GLN A 23 -6.91 28.10 25.93
CA GLN A 23 -6.52 27.79 24.57
C GLN A 23 -5.94 26.38 24.59
N ILE A 24 -6.48 25.51 23.73
CA ILE A 24 -5.96 24.15 23.51
C ILE A 24 -5.21 24.21 22.19
N GLU A 25 -3.93 23.88 22.22
CA GLU A 25 -3.03 23.92 21.07
C GLU A 25 -2.42 22.54 20.84
N ILE A 26 -2.21 22.17 19.58
CA ILE A 26 -1.50 20.95 19.21
C ILE A 26 0.01 21.23 19.15
N PRO A 27 0.86 20.29 19.60
CA PRO A 27 2.29 20.45 19.44
C PRO A 27 2.67 20.42 17.96
N GLU A 28 3.76 21.10 17.62
CA GLU A 28 4.36 21.03 16.29
C GLU A 28 4.72 19.57 15.96
N PRO A 29 4.25 19.00 14.84
CA PRO A 29 4.57 17.63 14.49
C PRO A 29 6.04 17.50 14.08
N LYS A 30 6.75 16.53 14.69
CA LYS A 30 8.19 16.30 14.48
C LYS A 30 8.45 14.82 14.26
N ALA A 31 9.27 14.50 13.26
CA ALA A 31 9.81 13.17 13.08
C ALA A 31 11.10 13.00 13.90
N GLU A 32 11.17 11.91 14.65
CA GLU A 32 12.39 11.48 15.34
C GLU A 32 13.08 10.39 14.51
N VAL A 33 14.38 10.57 14.24
CA VAL A 33 15.19 9.63 13.48
C VAL A 33 16.26 9.05 14.40
N ILE A 34 16.21 7.73 14.59
CA ILE A 34 17.21 6.98 15.36
C ILE A 34 18.06 6.17 14.39
N GLU A 35 19.36 6.45 14.33
CA GLU A 35 20.32 5.69 13.54
C GLU A 35 20.92 4.56 14.37
N TYR A 36 20.67 3.31 13.97
CA TYR A 36 21.31 2.15 14.58
C TYR A 36 22.57 1.77 13.80
N ARG A 37 23.70 1.58 14.49
CA ARG A 37 24.95 1.12 13.90
C ARG A 37 25.32 -0.26 14.43
N GLN A 38 25.63 -1.18 13.53
CA GLN A 38 26.13 -2.50 13.88
C GLN A 38 27.64 -2.44 14.10
N ARG A 39 28.11 -2.87 15.27
CA ARG A 39 29.52 -3.09 15.52
C ARG A 39 29.95 -4.44 14.94
N ILE A 40 31.03 -4.45 14.18
CA ILE A 40 31.67 -5.66 13.67
C ILE A 40 33.07 -5.75 14.27
N VAL A 41 33.42 -6.90 14.84
CA VAL A 41 34.72 -7.15 15.48
C VAL A 41 35.33 -8.42 14.90
N THR A 42 36.56 -8.32 14.43
CA THR A 42 37.36 -9.49 14.05
C THR A 42 38.21 -9.91 15.24
N CYS A 43 38.02 -11.14 15.71
CA CYS A 43 38.80 -11.74 16.78
C CYS A 43 40.23 -12.05 16.29
N ALA A 44 41.20 -12.15 17.20
CA ALA A 44 42.57 -12.55 16.87
C ALA A 44 42.66 -13.93 16.19
N CYS A 45 41.67 -14.83 16.40
CA CYS A 45 41.59 -16.11 15.69
C CYS A 45 41.06 -16.01 14.24
N GLY A 46 40.68 -14.82 13.78
CA GLY A 46 40.12 -14.58 12.44
C GLY A 46 38.59 -14.62 12.36
N CYS A 47 37.88 -15.05 13.41
CA CYS A 47 36.42 -15.05 13.44
C CYS A 47 35.83 -13.63 13.42
N VAL A 48 34.78 -13.41 12.63
CA VAL A 48 34.05 -12.12 12.54
C VAL A 48 32.76 -12.18 13.33
N HIS A 49 32.63 -11.28 14.30
CA HIS A 49 31.45 -11.14 15.17
C HIS A 49 30.69 -9.87 14.79
N ARG A 50 29.36 -9.95 14.74
CA ARG A 50 28.49 -8.82 14.39
C ARG A 50 27.48 -8.59 15.50
N GLY A 51 27.30 -7.33 15.91
CA GLY A 51 26.23 -6.94 16.82
C GLY A 51 24.85 -7.19 16.21
N VAL A 52 23.81 -7.27 17.03
CA VAL A 52 22.44 -7.52 16.56
C VAL A 52 21.64 -6.22 16.60
N PHE A 53 20.85 -5.94 15.56
CA PHE A 53 19.93 -4.81 15.56
C PHE A 53 18.76 -5.06 16.52
N PRO A 54 18.18 -4.02 17.16
CA PRO A 54 16.98 -4.19 17.97
C PRO A 54 15.80 -4.76 17.17
N PHE A 55 14.91 -5.46 17.88
CA PHE A 55 13.69 -6.01 17.29
C PHE A 55 12.85 -4.90 16.63
N GLY A 56 12.38 -5.15 15.40
CA GLY A 56 11.56 -4.22 14.63
C GLY A 56 12.33 -3.22 13.76
N VAL A 57 13.66 -3.15 13.86
CA VAL A 57 14.51 -2.36 12.96
C VAL A 57 14.79 -3.17 11.70
N THR A 58 14.07 -2.87 10.62
CA THR A 58 14.26 -3.50 9.31
C THR A 58 15.40 -2.83 8.53
N PRO A 59 16.02 -3.49 7.52
CA PRO A 59 17.13 -2.93 6.76
C PRO A 59 16.86 -1.56 6.12
N HIS A 60 17.93 -0.77 5.96
CA HIS A 60 17.97 0.56 5.33
C HIS A 60 17.18 1.66 6.04
N VAL A 61 15.85 1.66 5.94
CA VAL A 61 14.96 2.67 6.54
C VAL A 61 13.72 1.95 7.08
N SER A 62 13.48 2.09 8.38
CA SER A 62 12.30 1.54 9.05
C SER A 62 11.44 2.66 9.62
N TYR A 63 10.14 2.59 9.40
CA TYR A 63 9.18 3.54 9.97
C TYR A 63 8.63 3.03 11.30
N GLY A 64 8.55 3.92 12.29
CA GLY A 64 8.08 3.61 13.63
C GLY A 64 6.57 3.30 13.69
N PRO A 65 6.10 2.60 14.74
CA PRO A 65 4.72 2.13 14.85
C PRO A 65 3.69 3.26 14.88
N ARG A 66 4.00 4.42 15.48
CA ARG A 66 3.10 5.59 15.54
C ARG A 66 2.80 6.15 14.15
N LEU A 67 3.83 6.30 13.32
CA LEU A 67 3.66 6.80 11.95
C LEU A 67 2.84 5.83 11.10
N LYS A 68 3.12 4.52 11.22
CA LYS A 68 2.34 3.48 10.54
C LYS A 68 0.86 3.52 10.94
N ALA A 69 0.58 3.59 12.24
CA ALA A 69 -0.78 3.66 12.75
C ALA A 69 -1.52 4.91 12.26
N TYR A 70 -0.85 6.07 12.23
CA TYR A 70 -1.44 7.30 11.71
C TYR A 70 -1.76 7.20 10.22
N ALA A 71 -0.85 6.65 9.42
CA ALA A 71 -1.08 6.41 8.00
C ALA A 71 -2.28 5.47 7.76
N VAL A 72 -2.37 4.38 8.52
CA VAL A 72 -3.51 3.44 8.45
C VAL A 72 -4.81 4.12 8.85
N ALA A 73 -4.82 4.93 9.91
CA ALA A 73 -6.01 5.66 10.33
C ALA A 73 -6.50 6.66 9.26
N LEU A 74 -5.58 7.34 8.56
CA LEU A 74 -5.93 8.20 7.44
C LEU A 74 -6.58 7.43 6.30
N VAL A 75 -6.06 6.25 5.95
CA VAL A 75 -6.58 5.44 4.84
C VAL A 75 -7.88 4.73 5.22
N ASP A 76 -7.89 3.92 6.28
CA ASP A 76 -9.04 3.07 6.63
C ASP A 76 -10.07 3.78 7.49
N GLY A 77 -9.65 4.71 8.36
CA GLY A 77 -10.54 5.43 9.25
C GLY A 77 -11.12 6.71 8.64
N HIS A 78 -10.35 7.38 7.79
CA HIS A 78 -10.72 8.66 7.17
C HIS A 78 -10.86 8.60 5.64
N PHE A 79 -10.65 7.42 5.02
CA PHE A 79 -10.82 7.20 3.59
C PHE A 79 -9.96 8.12 2.71
N VAL A 80 -8.79 8.51 3.22
CA VAL A 80 -7.83 9.32 2.47
C VAL A 80 -7.05 8.44 1.50
N ALA A 81 -7.04 8.82 0.23
CA ALA A 81 -6.29 8.12 -0.81
C ALA A 81 -4.80 8.02 -0.47
N LEU A 82 -4.14 6.94 -0.88
CA LEU A 82 -2.74 6.63 -0.53
C LEU A 82 -1.76 7.77 -0.83
N GLY A 83 -1.80 8.32 -2.05
CA GLY A 83 -0.95 9.44 -2.44
C GLY A 83 -1.21 10.69 -1.59
N ARG A 84 -2.48 10.95 -1.24
CA ARG A 84 -2.86 12.07 -0.36
C ARG A 84 -2.38 11.84 1.07
N THR A 85 -2.40 10.60 1.55
CA THR A 85 -1.82 10.23 2.84
C THR A 85 -0.31 10.49 2.84
N ALA A 86 0.42 10.12 1.77
CA ALA A 86 1.84 10.41 1.65
C ALA A 86 2.15 11.91 1.68
N GLU A 87 1.33 12.74 1.04
CA GLU A 87 1.42 14.21 1.10
C GLU A 87 1.20 14.75 2.52
N ILE A 88 0.13 14.32 3.19
CA ILE A 88 -0.17 14.75 4.57
C ILE A 88 0.98 14.41 5.52
N LEU A 89 1.57 13.21 5.39
CA LEU A 89 2.71 12.81 6.20
C LEU A 89 3.98 13.63 5.89
N ALA A 90 4.16 14.03 4.63
CA ALA A 90 5.26 14.90 4.23
C ALA A 90 5.09 16.31 4.81
N ASP A 91 3.87 16.86 4.72
CA ASP A 91 3.56 18.21 5.19
C ASP A 91 3.66 18.32 6.73
N GLN A 92 3.17 17.32 7.45
CA GLN A 92 3.16 17.35 8.92
C GLN A 92 4.49 16.89 9.54
N TYR A 93 5.09 15.82 9.02
CA TYR A 93 6.22 15.14 9.68
C TYR A 93 7.50 15.13 8.82
N GLY A 94 7.50 15.73 7.64
CA GLY A 94 8.65 15.74 6.74
C GLY A 94 9.02 14.37 6.15
N VAL A 95 8.14 13.37 6.29
CA VAL A 95 8.38 11.99 5.83
C VAL A 95 7.38 11.62 4.75
N ARG A 96 7.88 11.13 3.61
CA ARG A 96 7.03 10.74 2.47
C ARG A 96 7.21 9.26 2.12
N PRO A 97 6.52 8.34 2.81
CA PRO A 97 6.46 6.94 2.41
C PRO A 97 5.84 6.82 1.00
N SER A 98 6.22 5.78 0.25
CA SER A 98 5.54 5.49 -1.02
C SER A 98 4.14 4.93 -0.77
N ASP A 99 3.23 5.08 -1.73
CA ASP A 99 1.90 4.47 -1.70
C ASP A 99 1.97 2.97 -1.36
N GLY A 100 2.94 2.26 -1.95
CA GLY A 100 3.11 0.83 -1.70
C GLY A 100 3.54 0.50 -0.28
N THR A 101 4.31 1.39 0.35
CA THR A 101 4.66 1.28 1.77
C THR A 101 3.42 1.48 2.65
N ILE A 102 2.59 2.48 2.34
CA ILE A 102 1.37 2.79 3.11
C ILE A 102 0.37 1.63 3.04
N GLN A 103 0.11 1.09 1.86
CA GLN A 103 -0.78 -0.07 1.75
C GLN A 103 -0.24 -1.30 2.45
N ASN A 104 1.07 -1.54 2.39
CA ASN A 104 1.63 -2.67 3.13
C ASN A 104 1.28 -2.54 4.63
N TRP A 105 1.32 -1.32 5.19
CA TRP A 105 0.88 -1.10 6.56
C TRP A 105 -0.62 -1.32 6.76
N VAL A 106 -1.47 -0.87 5.82
CA VAL A 106 -2.92 -1.14 5.84
C VAL A 106 -3.18 -2.66 5.82
N GLY A 107 -2.54 -3.39 4.91
CA GLY A 107 -2.67 -4.85 4.83
C GLY A 107 -2.16 -5.58 6.07
N GLN A 108 -1.06 -5.10 6.68
CA GLN A 108 -0.58 -5.61 7.97
C GLN A 108 -1.57 -5.34 9.10
N ALA A 109 -2.15 -4.13 9.15
CA ALA A 109 -3.11 -3.71 10.17
C ALA A 109 -4.45 -4.44 10.05
N ALA A 110 -4.93 -4.70 8.82
CA ALA A 110 -6.11 -5.50 8.56
C ALA A 110 -5.99 -6.93 9.12
N GLY A 111 -4.76 -7.44 9.29
CA GLY A 111 -4.48 -8.71 9.99
C GLY A 111 -4.98 -9.98 9.27
N ILE A 112 -5.69 -9.84 8.16
CA ILE A 112 -6.26 -10.92 7.35
C ILE A 112 -5.21 -11.46 6.39
N LEU A 113 -4.68 -10.61 5.50
CA LEU A 113 -3.73 -11.02 4.45
C LEU A 113 -2.47 -11.70 5.00
N PRO A 114 -1.87 -11.24 6.13
CA PRO A 114 -0.74 -11.93 6.73
C PRO A 114 -1.02 -13.38 7.16
N LYS A 115 -2.28 -13.74 7.44
CA LYS A 115 -2.67 -15.06 7.96
C LYS A 115 -3.49 -15.90 6.97
N PHE A 116 -3.90 -15.30 5.85
CA PHE A 116 -4.73 -15.95 4.85
C PHE A 116 -3.88 -16.90 3.99
N MET A 117 -4.39 -18.10 3.70
CA MET A 117 -3.70 -19.14 2.93
C MET A 117 -4.51 -19.60 1.69
N GLY A 118 -5.48 -18.80 1.25
CA GLY A 118 -6.34 -19.10 0.11
C GLY A 118 -6.02 -18.27 -1.13
N TYR A 119 -7.02 -18.13 -2.01
CA TYR A 119 -6.93 -17.27 -3.21
C TYR A 119 -7.24 -15.82 -2.86
N ALA A 120 -6.23 -14.95 -2.89
CA ALA A 120 -6.40 -13.52 -2.70
C ALA A 120 -6.65 -12.86 -4.06
N VAL A 121 -7.87 -12.37 -4.27
CA VAL A 121 -8.23 -11.62 -5.48
C VAL A 121 -7.95 -10.13 -5.25
N HIS A 122 -7.01 -9.55 -5.99
CA HIS A 122 -6.63 -8.14 -5.83
C HIS A 122 -6.29 -7.49 -7.18
N ASP A 123 -6.17 -6.17 -7.23
CA ASP A 123 -5.74 -5.44 -8.44
C ASP A 123 -4.26 -5.70 -8.78
N PRO A 124 -3.73 -5.35 -9.97
CA PRO A 124 -2.34 -5.64 -10.34
C PRO A 124 -1.32 -4.72 -9.64
N TRP A 125 -1.59 -4.30 -8.41
CA TRP A 125 -0.68 -3.45 -7.66
C TRP A 125 0.45 -4.25 -7.00
N ALA A 126 1.69 -3.85 -7.31
CA ALA A 126 2.91 -4.58 -6.96
C ALA A 126 3.06 -4.98 -5.46
N PRO A 127 2.65 -4.17 -4.47
CA PRO A 127 2.82 -4.51 -3.05
C PRO A 127 2.07 -5.77 -2.60
N TYR A 128 0.94 -6.10 -3.23
CA TYR A 128 0.20 -7.32 -2.86
C TYR A 128 1.03 -8.58 -3.08
N PHE A 129 1.94 -8.60 -4.06
CA PHE A 129 2.80 -9.74 -4.35
C PHE A 129 3.87 -10.01 -3.28
N HIS A 130 3.99 -9.17 -2.25
CA HIS A 130 4.82 -9.46 -1.07
C HIS A 130 4.18 -10.48 -0.12
N PHE A 131 2.87 -10.76 -0.24
CA PHE A 131 2.19 -11.77 0.56
C PHE A 131 2.40 -13.17 -0.04
N THR A 132 3.56 -13.77 0.18
CA THR A 132 3.95 -15.05 -0.44
C THR A 132 3.17 -16.28 0.05
N GLN A 133 2.34 -16.12 1.09
CA GLN A 133 1.53 -17.19 1.69
C GLN A 133 0.17 -17.40 1.01
N VAL A 134 -0.27 -16.47 0.15
CA VAL A 134 -1.55 -16.56 -0.57
C VAL A 134 -1.32 -17.05 -1.99
N THR A 135 -2.36 -17.64 -2.59
CA THR A 135 -2.39 -17.78 -4.05
C THR A 135 -2.95 -16.50 -4.65
N HIS A 136 -2.18 -15.80 -5.48
CA HIS A 136 -2.61 -14.55 -6.08
C HIS A 136 -3.56 -14.79 -7.26
N SER A 137 -4.64 -14.03 -7.30
CA SER A 137 -5.52 -13.93 -8.47
C SER A 137 -5.78 -12.46 -8.77
N LEU A 138 -5.68 -12.07 -10.04
CA LEU A 138 -5.95 -10.69 -10.42
C LEU A 138 -7.45 -10.43 -10.55
N CYS A 139 -7.88 -9.28 -10.08
CA CYS A 139 -9.26 -8.85 -10.12
C CYS A 139 -9.72 -8.68 -11.57
N SER A 140 -10.60 -9.57 -12.03
CA SER A 140 -11.12 -9.55 -13.40
C SER A 140 -11.77 -8.20 -13.75
N ALA A 141 -12.40 -7.50 -12.80
CA ALA A 141 -12.97 -6.18 -13.06
C ALA A 141 -11.92 -5.13 -13.47
N HIS A 142 -10.74 -5.17 -12.85
CA HIS A 142 -9.61 -4.30 -13.22
C HIS A 142 -9.03 -4.70 -14.57
N LEU A 143 -8.83 -6.01 -14.80
CA LEU A 143 -8.36 -6.52 -16.09
C LEU A 143 -9.29 -6.13 -17.24
N LEU A 144 -10.61 -6.27 -17.07
CA LEU A 144 -11.60 -5.89 -18.08
C LEU A 144 -11.56 -4.38 -18.41
N ARG A 145 -11.25 -3.53 -17.42
CA ARG A 145 -11.08 -2.08 -17.62
C ARG A 145 -9.79 -1.77 -18.40
N GLU A 146 -8.67 -2.39 -18.03
CA GLU A 146 -7.40 -2.23 -18.75
C GLU A 146 -7.51 -2.75 -20.20
N LEU A 147 -8.15 -3.89 -20.43
CA LEU A 147 -8.35 -4.45 -21.77
C LEU A 147 -9.24 -3.58 -22.67
N ARG A 148 -10.21 -2.85 -22.09
CA ARG A 148 -11.07 -1.91 -22.85
C ARG A 148 -10.27 -0.75 -23.42
N TYR A 149 -9.30 -0.22 -22.66
CA TYR A 149 -8.44 0.87 -23.14
C TYR A 149 -7.70 0.49 -24.44
N PHE A 150 -7.25 -0.76 -24.58
CA PHE A 150 -6.55 -1.21 -25.78
C PHE A 150 -7.46 -1.40 -27.02
N GLU A 151 -8.77 -1.58 -26.81
CA GLU A 151 -9.75 -1.61 -27.90
C GLU A 151 -9.99 -0.21 -28.46
N GLU A 152 -10.06 0.80 -27.58
CA GLU A 152 -10.29 2.20 -27.92
C GLU A 152 -9.04 2.88 -28.54
N ALA A 153 -7.90 2.20 -28.57
CA ALA A 153 -6.65 2.73 -29.11
C ALA A 153 -6.68 2.80 -30.66
N PRO A 154 -6.03 3.80 -31.31
CA PRO A 154 -6.09 4.04 -32.76
C PRO A 154 -5.62 2.89 -33.67
N ARG A 155 -5.01 1.84 -33.12
CA ARG A 155 -4.51 0.66 -33.86
C ARG A 155 -5.21 -0.64 -33.45
N GLY A 156 -6.47 -0.54 -32.99
CA GLY A 156 -7.36 -1.61 -32.56
C GLY A 156 -6.83 -3.03 -32.74
N HIS A 157 -6.30 -3.62 -31.67
CA HIS A 157 -5.78 -4.98 -31.69
C HIS A 157 -6.90 -5.98 -31.38
N ARG A 158 -6.84 -7.18 -31.97
CA ARG A 158 -7.84 -8.23 -31.70
C ARG A 158 -7.60 -8.96 -30.37
N TRP A 159 -6.35 -9.08 -29.93
CA TRP A 159 -6.00 -9.83 -28.71
C TRP A 159 -6.66 -9.30 -27.42
N PRO A 160 -6.78 -7.98 -27.15
CA PRO A 160 -7.42 -7.48 -25.93
C PRO A 160 -8.92 -7.77 -25.90
N VAL A 161 -9.58 -7.64 -27.06
CA VAL A 161 -11.01 -7.96 -27.24
C VAL A 161 -11.25 -9.44 -26.94
N ARG A 162 -10.41 -10.32 -27.49
CA ARG A 162 -10.54 -11.77 -27.25
C ARG A 162 -10.25 -12.17 -25.82
N LEU A 163 -9.24 -11.59 -25.15
CA LEU A 163 -9.01 -11.82 -23.73
C LEU A 163 -10.20 -11.37 -22.88
N ARG A 164 -10.82 -10.24 -23.23
CA ARG A 164 -12.02 -9.74 -22.54
C ARG A 164 -13.18 -10.72 -22.66
N GLU A 165 -13.44 -11.23 -23.86
CA GLU A 165 -14.49 -12.23 -24.12
C GLU A 165 -14.24 -13.51 -23.32
N ILE A 166 -13.00 -14.03 -23.32
CA ILE A 166 -12.63 -15.25 -22.59
C ILE A 166 -12.84 -15.08 -21.07
N LEU A 167 -12.47 -13.94 -20.49
CA LEU A 167 -12.71 -13.66 -19.06
C LEU A 167 -14.22 -13.64 -18.73
N VAL A 168 -15.04 -13.08 -19.62
CA VAL A 168 -16.50 -13.06 -19.47
C VAL A 168 -17.10 -14.45 -19.65
N ASP A 169 -16.62 -15.22 -20.63
CA ASP A 169 -17.08 -16.58 -20.89
C ASP A 169 -16.70 -17.53 -19.76
N GLY A 170 -15.52 -17.35 -19.16
CA GLY A 170 -15.13 -18.06 -17.93
C GLY A 170 -16.09 -17.78 -16.77
N LYS A 171 -16.49 -16.51 -16.57
CA LYS A 171 -17.50 -16.15 -15.56
C LYS A 171 -18.83 -16.84 -15.84
N LYS A 172 -19.32 -16.79 -17.08
CA LYS A 172 -20.58 -17.45 -17.49
C LYS A 172 -20.52 -18.96 -17.28
N ALA A 173 -19.41 -19.61 -17.61
CA ALA A 173 -19.22 -21.04 -17.41
C ALA A 173 -19.29 -21.42 -15.92
N VAL A 174 -18.69 -20.61 -15.04
CA VAL A 174 -18.80 -20.79 -13.58
C VAL A 174 -20.24 -20.58 -13.09
N GLU A 175 -20.94 -19.57 -13.59
CA GLU A 175 -22.35 -19.32 -13.24
C GLU A 175 -23.27 -20.47 -13.68
N ALA A 176 -23.07 -21.01 -14.89
CA ALA A 176 -23.80 -22.18 -15.37
C ALA A 176 -23.52 -23.43 -14.52
N ALA A 177 -22.24 -23.72 -14.23
CA ALA A 177 -21.87 -24.84 -13.38
C ALA A 177 -22.50 -24.74 -11.98
N ARG A 178 -22.52 -23.54 -11.38
CA ARG A 178 -23.17 -23.28 -10.08
C ARG A 178 -24.68 -23.46 -10.14
N ALA A 179 -25.34 -23.00 -11.20
CA ALA A 179 -26.79 -23.17 -11.39
C ALA A 179 -27.17 -24.66 -11.48
N GLU A 180 -26.25 -25.51 -11.96
CA GLU A 180 -26.38 -26.96 -12.00
C GLU A 180 -25.90 -27.65 -10.71
N GLY A 181 -25.59 -26.90 -9.65
CA GLY A 181 -25.13 -27.43 -8.36
C GLY A 181 -23.71 -27.98 -8.36
N ARG A 182 -22.92 -27.75 -9.42
CA ARG A 182 -21.53 -28.19 -9.49
C ARG A 182 -20.62 -27.21 -8.75
N SER A 183 -19.61 -27.77 -8.07
CA SER A 183 -18.57 -26.98 -7.39
C SER A 183 -17.45 -26.52 -8.33
N ALA A 184 -17.42 -26.99 -9.57
CA ALA A 184 -16.41 -26.66 -10.58
C ALA A 184 -16.99 -26.70 -12.00
N VAL A 185 -16.36 -25.95 -12.90
CA VAL A 185 -16.55 -26.06 -14.35
C VAL A 185 -15.94 -27.39 -14.82
N ASP A 186 -16.56 -28.03 -15.81
CA ASP A 186 -16.03 -29.28 -16.37
C ASP A 186 -14.62 -29.07 -16.98
N THR A 187 -13.83 -30.12 -16.94
CA THR A 187 -12.43 -30.11 -17.36
C THR A 187 -12.28 -29.69 -18.82
N ALA A 188 -13.15 -30.16 -19.72
CA ALA A 188 -13.05 -29.85 -21.13
C ALA A 188 -13.32 -28.37 -21.44
N THR A 189 -14.31 -27.76 -20.78
CA THR A 189 -14.60 -26.32 -20.90
C THR A 189 -13.46 -25.49 -20.30
N ARG A 190 -12.97 -25.86 -19.11
CA ARG A 190 -11.84 -25.17 -18.46
C ARG A 190 -10.59 -25.19 -19.35
N ASP A 191 -10.22 -26.36 -19.86
CA ASP A 191 -8.99 -26.53 -20.64
C ASP A 191 -9.08 -25.77 -21.97
N ARG A 192 -10.26 -25.74 -22.59
CA ARG A 192 -10.51 -24.92 -23.78
C ARG A 192 -10.34 -23.42 -23.50
N LEU A 193 -10.93 -22.92 -22.40
CA LEU A 193 -10.82 -21.51 -22.01
C LEU A 193 -9.38 -21.12 -21.71
N LEU A 194 -8.61 -21.99 -21.03
CA LEU A 194 -7.19 -21.75 -20.74
C LEU A 194 -6.34 -21.77 -22.01
N ALA A 195 -6.54 -22.75 -22.90
CA ALA A 195 -5.82 -22.81 -24.16
C ALA A 195 -6.08 -21.57 -25.04
N ASP A 196 -7.34 -21.11 -25.10
CA ASP A 196 -7.68 -19.88 -25.80
C ASP A 196 -7.04 -18.65 -25.13
N TYR A 197 -7.08 -18.57 -23.80
CA TYR A 197 -6.44 -17.50 -23.04
C TYR A 197 -4.94 -17.41 -23.36
N ASP A 198 -4.21 -18.53 -23.23
CA ASP A 198 -2.76 -18.60 -23.45
C ASP A 198 -2.39 -18.22 -24.89
N ARG A 199 -3.21 -18.64 -25.87
CA ARG A 199 -3.02 -18.27 -27.28
C ARG A 199 -3.06 -16.76 -27.49
N TRP A 200 -4.05 -16.06 -26.90
CA TRP A 200 -4.20 -14.62 -27.08
C TRP A 200 -3.21 -13.81 -26.23
N VAL A 201 -2.83 -14.30 -25.05
CA VAL A 201 -1.72 -13.71 -24.27
C VAL A 201 -0.41 -13.81 -25.06
N THR A 202 -0.09 -14.98 -25.61
CA THR A 202 1.11 -15.19 -26.42
C THR A 202 1.14 -14.25 -27.62
N LEU A 203 0.01 -14.07 -28.33
CA LEU A 203 -0.07 -13.09 -29.41
C LEU A 203 0.14 -11.66 -28.91
N GLY A 204 -0.50 -11.27 -27.80
CA GLY A 204 -0.30 -9.95 -27.18
C GLY A 204 1.17 -9.67 -26.87
N LEU A 205 1.85 -10.64 -26.24
CA LEU A 205 3.28 -10.56 -25.91
C LEU A 205 4.19 -10.53 -27.15
N SER A 206 3.81 -11.18 -28.25
CA SER A 206 4.58 -11.10 -29.50
C SER A 206 4.57 -9.69 -30.12
N ILE A 207 3.48 -8.94 -29.91
CA ILE A 207 3.32 -7.56 -30.40
C ILE A 207 3.92 -6.57 -29.39
N PHE A 208 3.69 -6.82 -28.10
CA PHE A 208 4.13 -6.02 -26.97
C PHE A 208 4.97 -6.88 -26.01
N PRO A 209 6.23 -7.18 -26.36
CA PRO A 209 7.07 -8.01 -25.51
C PRO A 209 7.34 -7.34 -24.17
N GLU A 210 7.35 -8.13 -23.10
CA GLU A 210 7.76 -7.66 -21.80
C GLU A 210 9.17 -7.07 -21.90
N ARG A 211 9.32 -5.84 -21.39
CA ARG A 211 10.62 -5.20 -21.26
C ARG A 211 11.05 -5.33 -19.81
N PRO A 212 11.95 -6.26 -19.45
CA PRO A 212 12.46 -6.32 -18.10
C PRO A 212 13.07 -4.97 -17.73
N LYS A 213 12.72 -4.46 -16.55
CA LYS A 213 13.30 -3.21 -16.05
C LYS A 213 14.79 -3.42 -15.82
N ALA A 214 15.61 -2.50 -16.33
CA ALA A 214 17.02 -2.49 -15.99
C ALA A 214 17.19 -2.32 -14.46
N PRO A 215 18.24 -2.90 -13.85
CA PRO A 215 18.53 -2.71 -12.43
C PRO A 215 18.55 -1.21 -12.09
N GLY A 216 17.67 -0.78 -11.17
CA GLY A 216 17.59 0.62 -10.71
C GLY A 216 16.47 1.49 -11.31
N GLN A 217 15.72 1.01 -12.31
CA GLN A 217 14.56 1.76 -12.83
C GLN A 217 13.34 1.64 -11.91
N LYS A 218 12.98 2.73 -11.22
CA LYS A 218 11.69 2.84 -10.52
C LYS A 218 10.55 2.97 -11.55
N GLY A 219 9.43 2.28 -11.30
CA GLY A 219 8.25 2.38 -12.14
C GLY A 219 7.70 3.80 -12.13
N GLY A 220 7.46 4.37 -13.32
CA GLY A 220 6.71 5.61 -13.43
C GLY A 220 5.28 5.44 -12.91
N PRO A 221 4.63 6.54 -12.48
CA PRO A 221 3.23 6.50 -12.08
C PRO A 221 2.39 5.96 -13.25
N LYS A 222 1.48 5.03 -12.94
CA LYS A 222 0.45 4.56 -13.87
C LYS A 222 -0.55 5.69 -14.13
#